data_AF-A0A6P3J6V0-F1
#
_entry.id   AF-A0A6P3J6V0-F1
#
_cell.length_a   1.000
_cell.length_b   1.000
_cell.length_c   1.000
_cell.angle_alpha   90.00
_cell.angle_beta   90.00
_cell.angle_gamma   90.00
#
_symmetry.space_group_name_H-M   'P 1'
#
loop_
_entity.id
_entity.type
_entity.pdbx_description
1 polymer ?
#
loop_
_entity_poly.entity_id
_entity_poly.type
_entity_poly.pdbx_seq_one_letter_code
_entity_poly.pdbx_strand_id
1 'polypeptide(L)'
;MIVEYRCQAYYELRGNKNVVCRNGEWSQLPKCLEACTISEETMRKHHIQLRWKHDKKIYSKTEDTIEFMCQYGYRQLTPKHTFRATCREGKVVYPQCG
;
A
#
# COMPACT_ATOMS: atom_id res chain seq x y z
N MET A 1 -1.99 -4.02 33.92
CA MET A 1 -1.43 -2.84 33.23
C MET A 1 -1.84 -2.88 31.76
N ILE A 2 -2.15 -1.74 31.13
CA ILE A 2 -2.52 -1.66 29.71
C ILE A 2 -1.61 -0.66 29.01
N VAL A 3 -1.11 -1.01 27.83
CA VAL A 3 -0.28 -0.14 26.97
C VAL A 3 -0.94 -0.02 25.60
N GLU A 4 -1.03 1.21 25.09
CA GLU A 4 -1.53 1.48 23.74
C GLU A 4 -0.37 1.53 22.74
N TYR A 5 -0.45 0.73 21.68
CA TYR A 5 0.48 0.70 20.57
C TYR A 5 -0.02 1.54 19.41
N ARG A 6 0.92 2.19 18.71
CA ARG A 6 0.68 2.93 17.47
C ARG A 6 1.78 2.62 16.47
N CYS A 7 1.39 2.54 15.20
CA CYS A 7 2.34 2.38 14.10
C CYS A 7 2.86 3.74 13.63
N GLN A 8 3.98 3.71 12.91
CA GLN A 8 4.49 4.89 12.20
C GLN A 8 3.49 5.38 11.15
N ALA A 9 3.65 6.62 10.70
CA ALA A 9 2.78 7.19 9.68
C ALA A 9 2.66 6.27 8.44
N TYR A 10 1.45 6.15 7.90
CA TYR A 10 1.10 5.33 6.73
C TYR A 10 1.12 3.81 6.93
N TYR A 11 1.74 3.28 8.00
CA TYR A 11 1.64 1.87 8.36
C TYR A 11 0.28 1.60 9.01
N GLU A 12 -0.26 0.40 8.76
CA GLU A 12 -1.58 0.02 9.27
C GLU A 12 -1.45 -0.95 10.45
N LEU A 13 -2.07 -0.64 11.58
CA LEU A 13 -2.03 -1.48 12.77
C LEU A 13 -3.02 -2.64 12.63
N ARG A 14 -2.50 -3.86 12.58
CA ARG A 14 -3.28 -5.10 12.57
C ARG A 14 -3.24 -5.80 13.92
N GLY A 15 -4.40 -5.94 14.54
CA GLY A 15 -4.57 -6.59 15.85
C GLY A 15 -5.08 -5.61 16.91
N ASN A 16 -4.96 -5.99 18.18
CA ASN A 16 -5.41 -5.15 19.28
C ASN A 16 -4.37 -4.08 19.61
N LYS A 17 -4.75 -2.80 19.50
CA LYS A 17 -3.90 -1.66 19.89
C LYS A 17 -3.62 -1.62 21.39
N ASN A 18 -4.53 -2.14 22.21
CA ASN A 18 -4.43 -2.12 23.67
C ASN A 18 -3.93 -3.47 24.17
N VAL A 19 -2.66 -3.53 24.55
CA VAL A 19 -2.02 -4.76 25.05
C VAL A 19 -2.08 -4.76 26.57
N VAL A 20 -2.49 -5.90 27.15
CA VAL A 20 -2.66 -6.05 28.59
C VAL A 20 -1.56 -6.94 29.16
N CYS A 21 -0.93 -6.50 30.25
CA CYS A 21 -0.04 -7.35 31.06
C CYS A 21 -0.82 -7.93 32.24
N ARG A 22 -0.80 -9.27 32.36
CA ARG A 22 -1.36 -10.07 33.45
C ARG A 22 -0.30 -11.04 33.95
N ASN A 23 0.00 -11.03 35.25
CA ASN A 23 0.97 -11.91 35.88
C ASN A 23 2.37 -11.93 35.21
N GLY A 24 2.81 -10.78 34.68
CA GLY A 24 4.09 -10.65 33.97
C GLY A 24 4.04 -11.06 32.50
N GLU A 25 2.93 -11.59 32.00
CA GLU A 25 2.75 -11.96 30.59
C GLU A 25 1.91 -10.92 29.84
N TRP A 26 2.39 -10.54 28.66
CA TRP A 26 1.67 -9.66 27.75
C TRP A 26 0.71 -10.44 26.87
N SER A 27 -0.48 -9.88 26.63
CA SER A 27 -1.38 -10.36 25.58
C SER A 27 -0.73 -10.24 24.19
N GLN A 28 -1.35 -10.84 23.18
CA GLN A 28 -0.86 -10.79 21.80
C GLN A 28 -0.56 -9.36 21.33
N LEU A 29 0.67 -9.14 20.87
CA LEU A 29 1.13 -7.85 20.35
C LEU A 29 0.55 -7.59 18.95
N PRO A 30 0.19 -6.33 18.62
CA PRO A 30 -0.23 -5.96 17.27
C PRO A 30 0.95 -5.97 16.29
N LYS A 31 0.64 -6.03 15.00
CA LYS A 31 1.60 -5.90 13.89
C LYS A 31 1.37 -4.59 13.15
N CYS A 32 2.44 -3.99 12.63
CA CYS A 32 2.35 -2.86 11.71
C CYS A 32 2.57 -3.37 10.29
N LEU A 33 1.55 -3.27 9.44
CA LEU A 33 1.62 -3.63 8.03
C LEU A 33 2.26 -2.50 7.24
N GLU A 34 3.19 -2.87 6.37
CA GLU A 34 4.01 -1.92 5.63
C GLU A 34 3.22 -1.14 4.57
N ALA A 35 3.44 0.17 4.53
CA ALA A 35 2.89 1.03 3.48
C ALA A 35 3.62 0.79 2.16
N CYS A 36 2.92 0.90 1.04
CA CYS A 36 3.55 0.81 -0.27
C CYS A 36 3.98 2.18 -0.75
N THR A 37 5.20 2.24 -1.28
CA THR A 37 5.71 3.42 -1.99
C THR A 37 5.48 3.26 -3.49
N ILE A 38 4.77 4.22 -4.09
CA ILE A 38 4.51 4.23 -5.53
C ILE A 38 5.73 4.82 -6.25
N SER A 39 6.44 3.98 -6.99
CA SER A 39 7.69 4.34 -7.67
C SER A 39 7.43 5.04 -8.99
N GLU A 40 7.80 6.32 -9.08
CA GLU A 40 7.75 7.08 -10.34
C GLU A 40 8.66 6.48 -11.41
N GLU A 41 9.79 5.88 -11.02
CA GLU A 41 10.69 5.20 -11.94
C GLU A 41 10.01 3.99 -12.59
N THR A 42 9.34 3.15 -11.79
CA THR A 42 8.60 1.99 -12.31
C THR A 42 7.46 2.43 -13.23
N MET A 43 6.72 3.48 -12.85
CA MET A 43 5.65 4.03 -13.69
C MET A 43 6.17 4.52 -15.04
N ARG A 44 7.30 5.24 -15.04
CA ARG A 44 7.96 5.71 -16.27
C ARG A 44 8.40 4.55 -17.15
N LYS A 45 9.04 3.53 -16.58
CA LYS A 45 9.52 2.34 -17.31
C LYS A 45 8.37 1.55 -17.93
N HIS A 46 7.22 1.53 -17.29
CA HIS A 46 6.04 0.77 -17.73
C HIS A 46 5.06 1.62 -18.58
N HIS A 47 5.39 2.88 -18.89
CA HIS A 47 4.53 3.81 -19.63
C HIS A 47 3.12 3.98 -19.04
N ILE A 48 3.06 4.00 -17.71
CA ILE A 48 1.82 4.17 -16.94
C ILE A 48 1.86 5.46 -16.12
N GLN A 49 0.69 5.88 -15.67
CA GLN A 49 0.49 7.00 -14.76
C GLN A 49 -0.68 6.70 -13.82
N LEU A 50 -0.74 7.39 -12.68
CA LEU A 50 -1.92 7.35 -11.83
C LEU A 50 -3.13 7.89 -12.59
N ARG A 51 -4.27 7.23 -12.43
CA ARG A 51 -5.53 7.65 -13.06
C ARG A 51 -6.00 9.01 -12.55
N TRP A 52 -5.78 9.30 -11.27
CA TRP A 52 -6.23 10.52 -10.60
C TRP A 52 -5.02 11.41 -10.25
N LYS A 53 -4.95 12.61 -10.84
CA LYS A 53 -3.79 13.53 -10.69
C LYS A 53 -3.69 14.18 -9.31
N HIS A 54 -4.80 14.31 -8.59
CA HIS A 54 -4.87 14.89 -7.24
C HIS A 54 -4.37 13.90 -6.18
N ASP A 55 -4.43 12.60 -6.47
CA ASP A 55 -3.95 11.53 -5.61
C ASP A 55 -2.50 11.16 -5.95
N LYS A 56 -1.59 12.15 -6.01
CA LYS A 56 -0.13 11.88 -5.97
C LYS A 56 0.29 11.35 -4.59
N LYS A 57 -0.45 10.40 -4.06
CA LYS A 57 -0.20 9.74 -2.80
C LYS A 57 0.93 8.75 -3.05
N ILE A 58 2.16 9.22 -2.87
CA ILE A 58 3.37 8.40 -3.01
C ILE A 58 3.34 7.22 -2.01
N TYR A 59 2.65 7.38 -0.87
CA TYR A 59 2.49 6.35 0.16
C TYR A 59 1.04 5.85 0.23
N SER A 60 0.83 4.58 -0.08
CA SER A 60 -0.47 3.90 0.05
C SER A 60 -0.45 2.98 1.26
N LYS A 61 -1.49 3.00 2.09
CA LYS A 61 -1.61 2.07 3.21
C LYS A 61 -1.82 0.65 2.69
N THR A 62 -1.48 -0.37 3.47
CA THR A 62 -1.88 -1.74 3.12
C THR A 62 -3.42 -1.81 2.99
N GLU A 63 -3.89 -2.52 1.97
CA GLU A 63 -5.28 -2.59 1.47
C GLU A 63 -5.79 -1.35 0.69
N ASP A 64 -5.03 -0.26 0.59
CA ASP A 64 -5.38 0.84 -0.32
C ASP A 64 -5.35 0.34 -1.78
N THR A 65 -6.32 0.81 -2.58
CA THR A 65 -6.39 0.51 -4.02
C THR A 65 -5.82 1.67 -4.83
N ILE A 66 -4.90 1.34 -5.74
CA ILE A 66 -4.24 2.27 -6.64
C ILE A 66 -4.70 1.99 -8.06
N GLU A 67 -5.21 3.03 -8.73
CA GLU A 67 -5.63 2.95 -10.12
C GLU A 67 -4.59 3.59 -11.05
N PHE A 68 -4.14 2.79 -12.02
CA PHE A 68 -3.24 3.21 -13.07
C PHE A 68 -3.98 3.34 -14.40
N MET A 69 -3.40 4.10 -15.32
CA MET A 69 -3.78 4.16 -16.72
C MET A 69 -2.52 4.27 -17.60
N CYS A 70 -2.63 3.90 -18.87
CA CYS A 70 -1.53 4.13 -19.81
C CYS A 70 -1.31 5.63 -20.03
N GLN A 71 -0.06 5.99 -20.29
CA GLN A 71 0.27 7.31 -20.82
C GLN A 71 -0.30 7.47 -22.24
N TYR A 72 -0.46 8.71 -22.67
CA TYR A 72 -0.96 9.01 -24.01
C TYR A 72 -0.04 8.38 -25.07
N GLY A 73 -0.64 7.70 -26.05
CA GLY A 73 0.09 7.01 -27.13
C GLY A 73 0.42 5.54 -26.86
N TYR A 74 0.29 5.06 -25.62
CA TYR A 74 0.57 3.67 -25.25
C TYR A 74 -0.71 2.84 -25.08
N ARG A 75 -0.61 1.53 -25.31
CA ARG A 75 -1.73 0.58 -25.17
C ARG A 75 -1.48 -0.40 -24.04
N GLN A 76 -2.55 -0.99 -23.52
CA GLN A 76 -2.49 -1.96 -22.42
C GLN A 76 -1.82 -3.24 -22.91
N LEU A 77 -0.72 -3.65 -22.26
CA LEU A 77 -0.07 -4.94 -22.49
C LEU A 77 -0.50 -5.98 -21.47
N THR A 78 -0.69 -5.56 -20.21
CA THR A 78 -1.19 -6.43 -19.15
C THR A 78 -2.73 -6.44 -19.09
N PRO A 79 -3.34 -7.49 -18.53
CA PRO A 79 -4.80 -7.57 -18.40
C PRO A 79 -5.39 -6.37 -17.65
N LYS A 80 -6.61 -5.95 -18.04
CA LYS A 80 -7.29 -4.76 -17.47
C LYS A 80 -7.40 -4.79 -15.93
N HIS A 81 -7.53 -5.96 -15.31
CA HIS A 81 -7.61 -6.06 -13.84
C HIS A 81 -6.32 -5.64 -13.13
N THR A 82 -5.16 -5.71 -13.79
CA THR A 82 -3.86 -5.28 -13.23
C THR A 82 -3.74 -3.77 -13.07
N PHE A 83 -4.59 -2.99 -13.74
CA PHE A 83 -4.63 -1.54 -13.62
C PHE A 83 -5.28 -1.04 -12.33
N ARG A 84 -5.91 -1.94 -11.56
CA ARG A 84 -6.44 -1.66 -10.23
C ARG A 84 -5.68 -2.52 -9.22
N ALA A 85 -4.55 -2.02 -8.77
CA ALA A 85 -3.64 -2.74 -7.88
C ALA A 85 -3.96 -2.46 -6.41
N THR A 86 -3.69 -3.42 -5.53
CA THR A 86 -3.85 -3.25 -4.08
C THR A 86 -2.48 -3.26 -3.44
N CYS A 87 -2.22 -2.33 -2.53
CA CYS A 87 -1.03 -2.37 -1.69
C CYS A 87 -1.12 -3.54 -0.71
N ARG A 88 -0.13 -4.44 -0.75
CA ARG A 88 -0.05 -5.60 0.15
C ARG A 88 1.31 -5.59 0.83
N GLU A 89 1.35 -5.11 2.08
CA GLU A 89 2.54 -5.15 2.94
C GLU A 89 3.81 -4.69 2.20
N GLY A 90 3.82 -3.42 1.77
CA GLY A 90 4.94 -2.80 1.07
C GLY A 90 5.05 -3.11 -0.43
N LYS A 91 4.26 -4.05 -0.96
CA LYS A 91 4.33 -4.49 -2.36
C LYS A 91 3.11 -4.02 -3.18
N VAL A 92 3.40 -3.46 -4.35
CA VAL A 92 2.41 -3.13 -5.39
C VAL A 92 2.84 -3.78 -6.70
N VAL A 93 1.91 -4.47 -7.35
CA VAL A 93 2.12 -5.03 -8.70
C VAL A 93 1.73 -3.98 -9.72
N TYR A 94 2.66 -3.60 -10.59
CA TYR A 94 2.44 -2.57 -11.60
C TYR A 94 1.99 -3.19 -12.93
N PRO A 95 0.97 -2.60 -13.61
CA PRO A 95 0.65 -2.96 -14.98
C PRO A 95 1.74 -2.48 -15.96
N GLN A 96 1.64 -2.88 -17.23
CA GLN A 96 2.53 -2.42 -18.30
C GLN A 96 1.73 -1.93 -19.51
N CYS A 97 2.23 -0.85 -20.12
CA CYS A 97 1.78 -0.34 -21.41
C CYS A 97 2.93 -0.27 -22.41
N GLY A 98 2.61 -0.35 -23.71
CA GLY A 98 3.56 -0.38 -24.82
C GLY A 98 2.91 -0.04 -26.15
#